data_AF-A0A7R9BCK8-F1
#
_entry.id   AF-A0A7R9BCK8-F1
#
_cell.length_a   1.000
_cell.length_b   1.000
_cell.length_c   1.000
_cell.angle_alpha   90.00
_cell.angle_beta   90.00
_cell.angle_gamma   90.00
#
_symmetry.space_group_name_H-M   'P 1'
#
loop_
_entity.id
_entity.type
_entity.pdbx_description
1 polymer ?
#
loop_
_entity_poly.entity_id
_entity_poly.type
_entity_poly.pdbx_seq_one_letter_code
_entity_poly.pdbx_strand_id
1 'polypeptide(L)'
;FTLQLSLACFAEYVLHLTRLNPDIMYIHQDSGLISVSYYKFDVDDVTGDLDANRPVPFRLTPNIIEYLNTIGICGPLTASMIASARCLVQPKFKVQTILRAILRDEMIASHKK
;
A
#
# COMPACT_ATOMS: atom_id res chain seq x y z
N PHE A 1 3.32 9.26 11.77
CA PHE A 1 2.61 7.97 11.86
C PHE A 1 1.39 7.88 10.93
N THR A 2 0.22 8.44 11.27
CA THR A 2 -1.07 8.11 10.62
C THR A 2 -1.13 8.37 9.12
N LEU A 3 -0.55 9.48 8.65
CA LEU A 3 -0.53 9.81 7.22
C LEU A 3 0.27 8.78 6.41
N GLN A 4 1.46 8.39 6.90
CA GLN A 4 2.30 7.39 6.23
C GLN A 4 1.66 6.00 6.27
N LEU A 5 1.01 5.65 7.39
CA LEU A 5 0.23 4.42 7.48
C LEU A 5 -0.92 4.42 6.46
N SER A 6 -1.64 5.54 6.30
CA SER A 6 -2.72 5.64 5.31
C SER A 6 -2.22 5.40 3.88
N LEU A 7 -1.05 5.96 3.53
CA LEU A 7 -0.41 5.76 2.24
C LEU A 7 0.06 4.32 2.04
N ALA A 8 0.64 3.69 3.06
CA ALA A 8 1.08 2.31 3.01
C ALA A 8 -0.11 1.35 2.83
N CYS A 9 -1.19 1.51 3.60
CA CYS A 9 -2.41 0.71 3.45
C CYS A 9 -3.09 0.94 2.09
N PHE A 10 -3.12 2.19 1.62
CA PHE A 10 -3.64 2.52 0.30
C PHE A 10 -2.85 1.85 -0.82
N ALA A 11 -1.52 1.90 -0.76
CA ALA A 11 -0.64 1.28 -1.74
C ALA A 11 -0.73 -0.25 -1.71
N GLU A 12 -0.76 -0.86 -0.51
CA GLU A 12 -0.99 -2.30 -0.34
C GLU A 12 -2.27 -2.75 -1.06
N TYR A 13 -3.36 -1.99 -0.90
CA TYR A 13 -4.63 -2.29 -1.52
C TYR A 13 -4.62 -2.07 -3.04
N VAL A 14 -4.30 -0.85 -3.51
CA VAL A 14 -4.45 -0.45 -4.91
C VAL A 14 -3.43 -1.11 -5.84
N LEU A 15 -2.19 -1.30 -5.36
CA LEU A 15 -1.10 -1.81 -6.18
C LEU A 15 -0.83 -3.30 -5.96
N HIS A 16 -1.63 -3.99 -5.15
CA HIS A 16 -1.41 -5.40 -4.81
C HIS A 16 0.01 -5.66 -4.30
N LEU A 17 0.49 -4.80 -3.40
CA LEU A 17 1.81 -4.96 -2.83
C LEU A 17 1.82 -6.01 -1.72
N THR A 18 3.01 -6.52 -1.42
CA THR A 18 3.29 -7.42 -0.29
C THR A 18 2.62 -6.94 0.98
N ARG A 19 2.03 -7.89 1.73
CA ARG A 19 1.36 -7.61 3.00
C ARG A 19 2.31 -6.94 3.98
N LEU A 20 1.82 -5.88 4.62
CA LEU A 20 2.57 -5.07 5.56
C LEU A 20 2.84 -5.81 6.87
N ASN A 21 3.78 -6.75 6.92
CA ASN A 21 4.09 -7.42 8.18
C ASN A 21 4.88 -6.50 9.14
N PRO A 22 4.77 -6.69 10.47
CA PRO A 22 5.46 -5.83 11.44
C PRO A 22 6.98 -5.79 11.28
N ASP A 23 7.60 -6.86 10.77
CA ASP A 23 9.05 -6.97 10.53
C ASP A 23 9.56 -6.04 9.42
N ILE A 24 8.69 -5.64 8.49
CA ILE A 24 9.03 -4.71 7.40
C ILE A 24 8.57 -3.28 7.67
N MET A 25 7.97 -3.01 8.83
CA MET A 25 7.45 -1.71 9.23
C MET A 25 8.35 -1.08 10.32
N TYR A 26 9.08 -0.04 9.94
CA TYR A 26 10.00 0.66 10.83
C TYR A 26 9.39 1.96 11.32
N ILE A 27 9.42 2.18 12.63
CA ILE A 27 8.97 3.41 13.27
C ILE A 27 10.20 4.18 13.75
N HIS A 28 10.36 5.39 13.23
CA HIS A 28 11.39 6.31 13.65
C HIS A 28 11.07 6.86 15.05
N GLN A 29 11.92 6.60 16.03
CA GLN A 29 11.66 6.94 17.44
C GLN A 29 11.73 8.45 17.73
N ASP A 30 12.50 9.18 16.93
CA ASP A 30 12.68 10.63 17.04
C ASP A 30 11.48 11.43 16.53
N SER A 31 10.81 10.92 15.50
CA SER A 31 9.81 11.65 14.71
C SER A 31 8.43 10.98 14.68
N GLY A 32 8.34 9.71 15.10
CA GLY A 32 7.13 8.90 15.00
C GLY A 32 6.70 8.62 13.56
N LEU A 33 7.63 8.76 12.61
CA LEU A 33 7.39 8.48 11.19
C LEU A 33 7.48 6.98 10.91
N ILE A 34 6.72 6.51 9.93
CA ILE A 34 6.77 5.12 9.48
C ILE A 34 7.51 5.04 8.15
N SER A 35 8.40 4.06 8.03
CA SER A 35 9.01 3.61 6.79
C SER A 35 8.70 2.13 6.59
N VAL A 36 8.34 1.73 5.37
CA VAL A 36 8.09 0.34 5.01
C VAL A 36 9.12 -0.08 3.98
N SER A 37 9.72 -1.25 4.19
CA SER A 37 10.69 -1.82 3.25
C SER A 37 10.10 -3.02 2.50
N TYR A 38 10.79 -3.43 1.44
CA TYR A 38 10.49 -4.67 0.71
C TYR A 38 9.12 -4.73 0.01
N TYR A 39 8.64 -3.60 -0.50
CA TYR A 39 7.51 -3.61 -1.41
C TYR A 39 7.82 -4.45 -2.65
N LYS A 40 6.97 -5.43 -2.92
CA LYS A 40 6.92 -6.19 -4.17
C LYS A 40 5.48 -6.30 -4.62
N PHE A 41 5.26 -6.35 -5.93
CA PHE A 41 3.96 -6.71 -6.48
C PHE A 41 3.70 -8.18 -6.20
N ASP A 42 2.53 -8.48 -5.65
CA ASP A 42 2.05 -9.85 -5.45
C ASP A 42 1.48 -10.32 -6.80
N VAL A 43 2.18 -11.24 -7.46
CA VAL A 43 1.86 -11.73 -8.79
C VAL A 43 1.64 -13.24 -8.67
N ASP A 44 0.54 -13.73 -9.21
CA ASP A 44 0.24 -15.16 -9.29
C ASP A 44 1.22 -15.84 -10.27
N ASP A 45 1.94 -16.87 -9.79
CA ASP A 45 2.95 -17.57 -10.59
C ASP A 45 2.37 -18.35 -11.78
N VAL A 46 1.06 -18.67 -11.75
CA VAL A 46 0.37 -19.46 -12.78
C VAL A 46 -0.27 -18.56 -13.83
N THR A 47 -1.00 -17.52 -13.41
CA THR A 47 -1.71 -16.62 -14.33
C THR A 47 -0.88 -15.41 -14.75
N GLY A 48 0.10 -15.01 -13.94
CA GLY A 48 0.87 -13.78 -14.11
C GLY A 48 0.08 -12.51 -13.77
N ASP A 49 -1.14 -12.65 -13.22
CA ASP A 49 -1.97 -11.53 -12.80
C ASP A 49 -1.59 -11.07 -11.38
N LEU A 50 -1.98 -9.84 -11.01
CA LEU A 50 -1.82 -9.35 -9.64
C LEU A 50 -2.74 -10.14 -8.70
N ASP A 51 -2.16 -10.73 -7.65
CA ASP A 51 -2.94 -11.51 -6.69
C ASP A 51 -3.77 -10.57 -5.79
N ALA A 52 -5.08 -10.78 -5.81
CA ALA A 52 -6.06 -10.06 -5.02
C ALA A 52 -6.70 -10.95 -3.93
N ASN A 53 -6.34 -12.22 -3.84
CA ASN A 53 -7.01 -13.21 -3.01
C ASN A 53 -6.53 -13.15 -1.55
N ARG A 54 -7.03 -12.14 -0.84
CA ARG A 54 -6.66 -11.86 0.54
C ARG A 54 -7.89 -11.69 1.43
N PRO A 55 -7.86 -12.22 2.67
CA PRO A 55 -8.99 -12.16 3.59
C PRO A 55 -9.25 -10.73 4.09
N VAL A 56 -8.25 -9.86 4.00
CA VAL A 56 -8.34 -8.44 4.37
C VAL A 56 -7.74 -7.57 3.26
N PRO A 57 -8.30 -6.37 3.00
CA PRO A 57 -7.85 -5.50 1.91
C PRO A 57 -6.48 -4.86 2.18
N PHE A 58 -6.17 -4.55 3.45
CA PHE A 58 -4.91 -3.99 3.92
C PHE A 58 -4.75 -4.25 5.42
N ARG A 59 -3.54 -4.10 5.96
CA ARG A 59 -3.30 -4.39 7.38
C ARG A 59 -3.74 -3.25 8.30
N LEU A 60 -4.83 -3.48 9.03
CA LEU A 60 -5.26 -2.66 10.16
C LEU A 60 -5.57 -3.55 11.38
N THR A 61 -4.52 -3.98 12.08
CA THR A 61 -4.63 -4.91 13.23
C THR A 61 -5.20 -4.22 14.48
N PRO A 62 -5.74 -4.97 15.46
CA PRO A 62 -6.22 -4.41 16.73
C PRO A 62 -5.23 -3.46 17.43
N ASN A 63 -3.93 -3.80 17.49
CA ASN A 63 -2.91 -2.95 18.12
C ASN A 63 -2.76 -1.57 17.44
N ILE A 64 -2.90 -1.53 16.10
CA ILE A 64 -2.84 -0.28 15.33
C ILE A 64 -4.12 0.52 15.53
N ILE A 65 -5.27 -0.16 15.61
CA ILE A 65 -6.57 0.46 15.88
C ILE A 65 -6.57 1.11 17.26
N GLU A 66 -6.07 0.41 18.27
CA GLU A 66 -5.94 0.92 19.63
C GLU A 66 -4.98 2.12 19.69
N TYR A 67 -3.85 2.07 18.96
CA TYR A 67 -2.93 3.20 18.90
C TYR A 67 -3.53 4.45 18.22
N LEU A 68 -4.28 4.27 17.12
CA LEU A 68 -4.87 5.38 16.36
C LEU A 68 -6.16 5.93 16.98
N ASN A 69 -6.88 5.09 17.73
CA ASN A 69 -8.26 5.31 18.15
C ASN A 69 -9.24 5.52 16.98
N THR A 70 -10.54 5.48 17.29
CA THR A 70 -11.63 5.70 16.32
C THR A 70 -11.52 7.06 15.63
N ILE A 71 -11.07 8.10 16.35
CA ILE A 71 -10.89 9.44 15.79
C ILE A 71 -9.77 9.45 14.74
N GLY A 72 -8.64 8.78 15.00
CA GLY A 72 -7.54 8.68 14.05
C GLY A 72 -7.91 7.92 12.77
N ILE A 73 -8.75 6.89 12.90
CA ILE A 73 -9.24 6.08 11.79
C ILE A 73 -10.25 6.87 10.94
N CYS A 74 -11.34 7.36 11.56
CA CYS A 74 -12.40 8.06 10.83
C CYS A 74 -11.98 9.46 10.35
N GLY A 75 -10.99 10.07 11.00
CA GLY A 75 -10.43 11.37 10.62
C GLY A 75 -9.24 11.22 9.67
N PRO A 76 -8.00 11.41 10.16
CA PRO A 76 -6.82 11.55 9.31
C PRO A 76 -6.54 10.32 8.45
N LEU A 77 -6.69 9.09 8.95
CA LEU A 77 -6.40 7.88 8.15
C LEU A 77 -7.30 7.82 6.91
N THR A 78 -8.61 7.96 7.10
CA THR A 78 -9.61 7.91 6.02
C THR A 78 -9.47 9.11 5.08
N ALA A 79 -9.35 10.32 5.63
CA ALA A 79 -9.22 11.54 4.83
C ALA A 79 -7.97 11.52 3.93
N SER A 80 -6.83 11.06 4.45
CA SER A 80 -5.59 10.97 3.68
C SER A 80 -5.61 9.88 2.64
N MET A 81 -6.25 8.73 2.92
CA MET A 81 -6.47 7.69 1.92
C MET A 81 -7.31 8.19 0.75
N ILE A 82 -8.43 8.88 1.04
CA ILE A 82 -9.31 9.47 0.00
C ILE A 82 -8.56 10.55 -0.80
N ALA A 83 -7.84 11.45 -0.13
CA ALA A 83 -7.08 12.50 -0.80
C ALA A 83 -6.04 11.91 -1.76
N SER A 84 -5.30 10.89 -1.31
CA SER A 84 -4.30 10.18 -2.12
C SER A 84 -4.92 9.51 -3.34
N ALA A 85 -6.05 8.82 -3.16
CA ALA A 85 -6.80 8.21 -4.26
C ALA A 85 -7.22 9.25 -5.31
N ARG A 86 -7.77 10.40 -4.85
CA ARG A 86 -8.19 11.48 -5.75
C ARG A 86 -7.02 12.06 -6.55
N CYS A 87 -5.85 12.22 -5.93
CA CYS A 87 -4.66 12.73 -6.62
C CYS A 87 -4.17 11.79 -7.73
N LEU A 88 -4.39 10.48 -7.63
CA LEU A 88 -4.04 9.54 -8.71
C LEU A 88 -5.04 9.54 -9.87
N VAL A 89 -6.30 9.93 -9.62
CA VAL A 89 -7.37 9.94 -10.63
C VAL A 89 -7.48 11.30 -11.32
N GLN A 90 -7.20 12.41 -10.63
CA GLN A 90 -7.48 13.75 -11.12
C GLN A 90 -6.40 14.77 -10.75
N PRO A 91 -5.97 15.65 -11.68
CA PRO A 91 -6.25 15.71 -13.14
C PRO A 91 -5.68 14.52 -13.94
N LYS A 92 -5.90 14.47 -15.27
CA LYS A 92 -5.44 13.39 -16.19
C LYS A 92 -3.91 13.25 -16.22
N PHE A 93 -3.33 12.69 -15.16
CA PHE A 93 -1.91 12.42 -15.10
C PHE A 93 -1.57 11.19 -15.94
N LYS A 94 -0.35 11.14 -16.47
CA LYS A 94 0.20 9.95 -17.15
C LYS A 94 0.59 8.82 -16.17
N VAL A 95 0.02 8.81 -14.96
CA VAL A 95 0.29 7.81 -13.92
C VAL A 95 0.01 6.40 -14.43
N GLN A 96 -1.09 6.21 -15.17
CA GLN A 96 -1.40 4.92 -15.78
C GLN A 96 -0.30 4.46 -16.76
N THR A 97 0.29 5.37 -17.53
CA THR A 97 1.39 5.05 -18.45
C THR A 97 2.65 4.63 -17.68
N ILE A 98 2.98 5.34 -16.60
CA ILE A 98 4.13 5.03 -15.75
C ILE A 98 3.93 3.68 -15.06
N LEU A 99 2.78 3.46 -14.43
CA LEU A 99 2.44 2.20 -13.76
C LEU A 99 2.43 1.03 -14.74
N ARG A 100 1.93 1.22 -15.97
CA ARG A 100 1.95 0.17 -17.00
C ARG A 100 3.37 -0.23 -17.38
N ALA A 101 4.30 0.72 -17.47
CA ALA A 101 5.71 0.40 -17.74
C ALA A 101 6.32 -0.40 -16.59
N ILE A 102 6.13 0.06 -15.34
CA ILE A 102 6.62 -0.62 -14.13
C ILE A 102 6.05 -2.04 -14.03
N LEU A 103 4.73 -2.21 -14.14
CA LEU A 103 4.07 -3.52 -14.03
C LEU A 103 4.53 -4.48 -15.14
N ARG A 104 4.74 -3.97 -16.36
CA ARG A 104 5.25 -4.80 -17.46
C ARG A 104 6.64 -5.35 -17.14
N ASP A 105 7.53 -4.52 -16.61
CA ASP A 105 8.88 -4.96 -16.24
C ASP A 105 8.85 -6.00 -15.11
N GLU A 106 7.97 -5.81 -14.12
CA GLU A 106 7.76 -6.77 -13.03
C GLU A 106 7.19 -8.11 -13.51
N MET A 107 6.20 -8.10 -14.40
CA MET A 107 5.67 -9.34 -15.01
C MET A 107 6.74 -10.10 -15.78
N ILE A 108 7.59 -9.41 -16.55
CA ILE A 108 8.72 -10.02 -17.28
C ILE A 108 9.75 -10.59 -16.31
N ALA A 109 10.04 -9.88 -15.20
CA ALA A 109 10.97 -10.35 -14.19
C ALA A 109 10.44 -11.59 -13.45
N SER A 110 9.13 -11.68 -13.20
CA SER A 110 8.50 -12.85 -12.57
C SER A 110 8.58 -14.09 -13.47
N HIS A 111 8.26 -13.97 -14.76
CA HIS A 111 8.32 -15.08 -15.72
C HIS A 111 9.72 -15.64 -15.97
N LYS A 112 10.77 -14.90 -15.61
CA LYS A 112 12.18 -15.34 -15.77
C LYS A 112 12.70 -16.12 -14.56
N LYS A 113 11.97 -16.15 -13.45
CA LYS A 113 12.28 -17.01 -12.30
C LYS A 113 11.80 -18.43 -12.55
#